data_AF-A0A4Q2K251-F1
#
_entry.id   AF-A0A4Q2K251-F1
#
_cell.length_a   1.000
_cell.length_b   1.000
_cell.length_c   1.000
_cell.angle_alpha   90.00
_cell.angle_beta   90.00
_cell.angle_gamma   90.00
#
_symmetry.space_group_name_H-M   'P 1'
#
loop_
_entity.id
_entity.type
_entity.pdbx_description
1 polymer ?
#
loop_
_entity_poly.entity_id
_entity_poly.type
_entity_poly.pdbx_seq_one_letter_code
_entity_poly.pdbx_strand_id
1 'polypeptide(L)'
;MAKGESGSEAVQFIFAIIALMTLLFGSLYIACYTTSASILSSELSQACLLLDTAGLAKSPDKARFVAHEIAGESSQLDFDSIQVSDVCIEVSNRQSPGELGGIDQRTKVSSVSFSVCYRLPLVLSVAGIEPAQLEKRVFCAIENERISEVAVS
;
A
#
# COMPACT_ATOMS: atom_id res chain seq x y z
N MET A 1 55.76 30.57 -2.11
CA MET A 1 54.93 29.92 -3.14
C MET A 1 54.14 28.82 -2.41
N ALA A 2 53.02 29.19 -1.78
CA ALA A 2 52.17 28.29 -0.99
C ALA A 2 50.80 28.97 -0.84
N LYS A 3 50.02 29.00 -1.92
CA LYS A 3 48.68 29.60 -1.94
C LYS A 3 47.70 28.82 -2.82
N GLY A 4 47.97 27.52 -3.01
CA GLY A 4 47.16 26.62 -3.84
C GLY A 4 46.50 25.47 -3.07
N GLU A 5 47.06 25.03 -1.93
CA GLU A 5 46.58 23.84 -1.22
C GLU A 5 45.30 24.08 -0.39
N SER A 6 45.19 25.19 0.36
CA SER A 6 44.01 25.46 1.21
C SER A 6 42.70 25.65 0.44
N GLY A 7 42.76 26.02 -0.85
CA GLY A 7 41.56 26.14 -1.68
C GLY A 7 40.99 24.78 -2.10
N SER A 8 41.86 23.80 -2.35
CA SER A 8 41.44 22.44 -2.72
C SER A 8 40.86 21.68 -1.54
N GLU A 9 41.46 21.83 -0.35
CA GLU A 9 40.99 21.19 0.88
C GLU A 9 39.61 21.70 1.31
N ALA A 10 39.37 23.02 1.23
CA ALA A 10 38.08 23.61 1.56
C ALA A 10 36.96 23.13 0.61
N VAL A 11 37.25 23.06 -0.69
CA VAL A 11 36.30 22.55 -1.69
C VAL A 11 36.02 21.06 -1.44
N GLN A 12 37.04 20.25 -1.20
CA GLN A 12 36.87 18.83 -0.89
C GLN A 12 36.07 18.61 0.40
N PHE A 13 36.24 19.45 1.41
CA PHE A 13 35.46 19.40 2.65
C PHE A 13 33.99 19.75 2.43
N ILE A 14 33.70 20.76 1.62
CA ILE A 14 32.33 21.12 1.24
C ILE A 14 31.67 19.98 0.45
N PHE A 15 32.37 19.41 -0.54
CA PHE A 15 31.89 18.24 -1.28
C PHE A 15 31.64 17.05 -0.36
N ALA A 16 32.52 16.80 0.61
CA ALA A 16 32.35 15.74 1.60
C ALA A 16 31.12 15.96 2.48
N ILE A 17 30.87 17.20 2.92
CA ILE A 17 29.67 17.53 3.70
C ILE A 17 28.41 17.34 2.86
N ILE A 18 28.39 17.82 1.62
CA ILE A 18 27.23 17.67 0.73
C ILE A 18 26.97 16.18 0.44
N ALA A 19 28.01 15.40 0.16
CA ALA A 19 27.89 13.96 -0.04
C ALA A 19 27.36 13.26 1.21
N LEU A 20 27.87 13.62 2.40
CA LEU A 20 27.43 13.07 3.68
C LEU A 20 25.96 13.40 3.95
N MET A 21 25.55 14.66 3.76
CA MET A 21 24.15 15.07 3.90
C MET A 21 23.27 14.29 2.92
N THR A 22 23.68 14.16 1.67
CA THR A 22 22.91 13.42 0.65
C THR A 22 22.73 11.95 1.03
N LEU A 23 23.77 11.31 1.57
CA LEU A 23 23.69 9.94 2.08
C LEU A 23 22.76 9.81 3.28
N LEU A 24 22.81 10.74 4.23
CA LEU A 24 21.95 10.73 5.41
C LEU A 24 20.48 10.95 5.03
N PHE A 25 20.20 11.96 4.20
CA PHE A 25 18.84 12.23 3.73
C PHE A 25 18.32 11.09 2.85
N GLY A 26 19.13 10.54 1.95
CA GLY A 26 18.75 9.41 1.11
C GLY A 26 18.44 8.14 1.91
N SER A 27 19.28 7.81 2.91
CA SER A 27 19.05 6.65 3.77
C SER A 27 17.81 6.82 4.66
N LEU A 28 17.61 8.01 5.24
CA LEU A 28 16.40 8.32 6.00
C LEU A 28 15.15 8.23 5.11
N TYR A 29 15.22 8.76 3.89
CA TYR A 29 14.12 8.69 2.93
C TYR A 29 13.75 7.23 2.62
N ILE A 30 14.73 6.39 2.30
CA ILE A 30 14.50 4.96 2.02
C ILE A 30 13.95 4.23 3.26
N ALA A 31 14.47 4.52 4.44
CA ALA A 31 14.01 3.91 5.69
C ALA A 31 12.55 4.28 5.97
N CYS A 32 12.20 5.56 5.90
CA CYS A 32 10.82 6.01 6.07
C CYS A 32 9.88 5.39 5.03
N TYR A 33 10.29 5.37 3.76
CA TYR A 33 9.50 4.79 2.68
C TYR A 33 9.21 3.31 2.91
N THR A 34 10.23 2.51 3.26
CA THR A 34 10.07 1.07 3.48
C THR A 34 9.25 0.76 4.74
N THR A 35 9.39 1.54 5.81
CA THR A 35 8.54 1.43 7.00
C THR A 35 7.08 1.76 6.69
N SER A 36 6.80 2.88 6.02
CA SER A 36 5.44 3.25 5.63
C SER A 36 4.81 2.22 4.70
N ALA A 37 5.57 1.67 3.76
CA ALA A 37 5.09 0.61 2.88
C ALA A 37 4.72 -0.66 3.64
N SER A 38 5.50 -1.03 4.65
CA SER A 38 5.27 -2.22 5.47
C SER A 38 4.06 -2.05 6.38
N ILE A 39 3.94 -0.88 7.03
CA ILE A 39 2.77 -0.55 7.86
C ILE A 39 1.51 -0.55 7.00
N LEU A 40 1.52 0.13 5.86
CA LEU A 40 0.38 0.16 4.93
C LEU A 40 -0.01 -1.25 4.50
N SER A 41 0.96 -2.09 4.12
CA SER A 41 0.68 -3.47 3.72
C SER A 41 0.04 -4.30 4.83
N SER A 42 0.50 -4.13 6.07
CA SER A 42 -0.02 -4.84 7.23
C SER A 42 -1.44 -4.38 7.58
N GLU A 43 -1.65 -3.06 7.64
CA GLU A 43 -2.96 -2.46 7.94
C GLU A 43 -3.98 -2.78 6.84
N LEU A 44 -3.58 -2.71 5.55
CA LEU A 44 -4.43 -3.13 4.44
C LEU A 44 -4.81 -4.60 4.55
N SER A 45 -3.86 -5.48 4.85
CA SER A 45 -4.15 -6.92 5.01
C SER A 45 -5.17 -7.16 6.13
N GLN A 46 -5.00 -6.49 7.27
CA GLN A 46 -5.89 -6.61 8.41
C GLN A 46 -7.28 -6.02 8.14
N ALA A 47 -7.36 -4.79 7.62
CA ALA A 47 -8.62 -4.14 7.29
C ALA A 47 -9.39 -4.91 6.22
N CYS A 48 -8.68 -5.48 5.23
CA CYS A 48 -9.31 -6.31 4.21
C CYS A 48 -9.91 -7.59 4.80
N LEU A 49 -9.30 -8.22 5.80
CA LEU A 49 -9.90 -9.40 6.44
C LEU A 49 -11.24 -9.09 7.12
N LEU A 50 -11.46 -7.84 7.53
CA LEU A 50 -12.68 -7.38 8.20
C LEU A 50 -13.70 -6.72 7.25
N LEU A 51 -13.33 -6.53 5.98
CA LEU A 51 -14.15 -5.85 4.99
C LEU A 51 -15.51 -6.54 4.78
N ASP A 52 -16.60 -5.76 4.85
CA ASP A 52 -17.93 -6.28 4.58
C ASP A 52 -18.14 -6.55 3.07
N THR A 53 -18.01 -7.82 2.69
CA THR A 53 -18.17 -8.29 1.30
C THR A 53 -19.60 -8.14 0.79
N ALA A 54 -20.60 -8.22 1.67
CA ALA A 54 -22.01 -8.09 1.31
C ALA A 54 -22.38 -6.62 1.06
N GLY A 55 -21.85 -5.71 1.87
CA GLY A 55 -21.92 -4.26 1.68
C GLY A 55 -21.20 -3.82 0.41
N LEU A 56 -20.00 -4.35 0.16
CA LEU A 56 -19.21 -4.07 -1.04
C LEU A 56 -19.93 -4.49 -2.33
N ALA A 57 -20.59 -5.64 -2.32
CA ALA A 57 -21.35 -6.12 -3.47
C ALA A 57 -22.52 -5.17 -3.81
N LYS A 58 -23.18 -4.61 -2.78
CA LYS A 58 -24.36 -3.75 -2.90
C LYS A 58 -24.03 -2.26 -3.12
N SER A 59 -22.83 -1.82 -2.79
CA SER A 59 -22.45 -0.42 -2.92
C SER A 59 -22.41 0.03 -4.39
N PRO A 60 -23.04 1.17 -4.74
CA PRO A 60 -22.94 1.76 -6.07
C PRO A 60 -21.56 2.36 -6.34
N ASP A 61 -20.86 2.80 -5.29
CA ASP A 61 -19.49 3.30 -5.34
C ASP A 61 -18.58 2.38 -4.51
N LYS A 62 -17.96 1.44 -5.21
CA LYS A 62 -17.11 0.40 -4.60
C LYS A 62 -15.81 0.97 -4.07
N ALA A 63 -15.21 1.93 -4.78
CA ALA A 63 -13.95 2.55 -4.39
C ALA A 63 -14.10 3.32 -3.09
N ARG A 64 -15.16 4.14 -2.98
CA ARG A 64 -15.43 4.90 -1.77
C ARG A 64 -15.81 4.02 -0.57
N PHE A 65 -16.54 2.94 -0.81
CA PHE A 65 -16.88 1.98 0.24
C PHE A 65 -15.62 1.33 0.83
N VAL A 66 -14.74 0.81 -0.04
CA VAL A 66 -13.47 0.20 0.39
C VAL A 66 -12.59 1.20 1.13
N ALA A 67 -12.48 2.44 0.63
CA ALA A 67 -11.72 3.49 1.30
C ALA A 67 -12.25 3.79 2.72
N HIS A 68 -13.58 3.84 2.88
CA HIS A 68 -14.21 4.09 4.17
C HIS A 68 -14.01 2.92 5.15
N GLU A 69 -14.16 1.68 4.70
CA GLU A 69 -13.92 0.49 5.52
C GLU A 69 -12.46 0.39 5.97
N ILE A 70 -11.51 0.61 5.06
CA ILE A 70 -10.08 0.55 5.38
C ILE A 70 -9.70 1.63 6.40
N ALA A 71 -10.21 2.86 6.22
CA ALA A 71 -9.92 3.95 7.16
C ALA A 71 -10.69 3.82 8.48
N GLY A 72 -11.85 3.17 8.49
CA GLY A 72 -12.59 2.88 9.71
C GLY A 72 -11.88 1.86 10.60
N GLU A 73 -11.25 0.85 9.98
CA GLU A 73 -10.52 -0.21 10.68
C GLU A 73 -9.06 0.15 10.98
N SER A 74 -8.46 1.08 10.24
CA SER A 74 -7.08 1.51 10.47
C SER A 74 -7.00 2.78 11.31
N SER A 75 -6.36 2.69 12.47
CA SER A 75 -6.09 3.85 13.35
C SER A 75 -4.89 4.68 12.91
N GLN A 76 -4.05 4.14 12.03
CA GLN A 76 -2.78 4.74 11.60
C GLN A 76 -2.87 5.41 10.23
N LEU A 77 -3.87 5.05 9.42
CA LEU A 77 -4.05 5.59 8.09
C LEU A 77 -5.07 6.73 8.10
N ASP A 78 -4.66 7.88 7.58
CA ASP A 78 -5.56 9.02 7.44
C ASP A 78 -6.40 8.86 6.17
N PHE A 79 -7.74 8.93 6.30
CA PHE A 79 -8.68 8.74 5.18
C PHE A 79 -8.40 9.70 4.02
N ASP A 80 -8.08 10.96 4.32
CA ASP A 80 -7.79 11.99 3.31
C ASP A 80 -6.48 11.73 2.53
N SER A 81 -5.63 10.84 3.04
CA SER A 81 -4.37 10.46 2.41
C SER A 81 -4.48 9.18 1.56
N ILE A 82 -5.61 8.47 1.61
CA ILE A 82 -5.85 7.23 0.87
C ILE A 82 -6.77 7.48 -0.33
N GLN A 83 -6.35 7.03 -1.51
CA GLN A 83 -7.21 6.91 -2.68
C GLN A 83 -7.30 5.45 -3.09
N VAL A 84 -8.53 4.94 -3.23
CA VAL A 84 -8.78 3.59 -3.76
C VAL A 84 -9.26 3.72 -5.19
N SER A 85 -8.75 2.88 -6.09
CA SER A 85 -9.07 2.87 -7.52
C SER A 85 -9.08 1.44 -8.07
N ASP A 86 -9.63 1.28 -9.27
CA ASP A 86 -9.66 -0.01 -10.00
C ASP A 86 -10.25 -1.18 -9.21
N VAL A 87 -11.36 -0.94 -8.49
CA VAL A 87 -12.04 -2.01 -7.75
C VAL A 87 -12.72 -2.97 -8.74
N CYS A 88 -12.12 -4.14 -8.91
CA CYS A 88 -12.65 -5.22 -9.73
C CYS A 88 -13.12 -6.38 -8.84
N ILE A 89 -14.37 -6.81 -9.03
CA ILE A 89 -14.94 -7.97 -8.35
C ILE A 89 -15.14 -9.05 -9.39
N GLU A 90 -14.35 -10.12 -9.31
CA GLU A 90 -14.50 -11.30 -10.14
C GLU A 90 -15.25 -12.38 -9.35
N VAL A 91 -16.23 -13.02 -9.99
CA VAL A 91 -16.97 -14.12 -9.36
C VAL A 91 -16.63 -15.38 -10.14
N SER A 92 -15.83 -16.26 -9.55
CA SER A 92 -15.39 -17.50 -10.17
C SER A 92 -16.04 -18.71 -9.51
N ASN A 93 -16.83 -19.45 -10.27
CA ASN A 93 -17.38 -20.72 -9.81
C ASN A 93 -16.29 -21.80 -9.92
N ARG A 94 -15.52 -22.00 -8.84
CA ARG A 94 -14.57 -23.11 -8.76
C ARG A 94 -15.36 -24.41 -8.55
N GLN A 95 -15.54 -25.19 -9.61
CA GLN A 95 -15.98 -26.59 -9.48
C GLN A 95 -14.77 -27.42 -9.04
N SER A 96 -14.75 -27.85 -7.78
CA SER A 96 -13.87 -28.94 -7.39
C SER A 96 -14.40 -30.23 -8.02
N PRO A 97 -13.56 -31.06 -8.68
CA PRO A 97 -13.98 -32.41 -9.04
C PRO A 97 -14.18 -33.18 -7.74
N GLY A 98 -15.44 -33.38 -7.34
CA GLY A 98 -15.78 -34.23 -6.21
C GLY A 98 -15.26 -35.63 -6.47
N GLU A 99 -14.26 -36.05 -5.69
CA GLU A 99 -13.92 -37.46 -5.56
C GLU A 99 -15.17 -38.20 -5.07
N LEU A 100 -15.74 -39.00 -5.97
CA LEU A 100 -16.75 -40.03 -5.75
C LEU A 100 -17.77 -39.78 -4.61
N GLY A 101 -18.91 -39.17 -4.97
CA GLY A 101 -20.20 -39.54 -4.38
C GLY A 101 -20.76 -38.71 -3.22
N GLY A 102 -20.36 -37.45 -3.06
CA GLY A 102 -20.95 -36.56 -2.05
C GLY A 102 -21.27 -35.17 -2.61
N ILE A 103 -22.56 -34.82 -2.59
CA ILE A 103 -23.19 -33.47 -2.71
C ILE A 103 -22.31 -32.40 -3.38
N ASP A 104 -22.70 -31.96 -4.59
CA ASP A 104 -22.16 -30.79 -5.30
C ASP A 104 -22.04 -29.55 -4.37
N GLN A 105 -20.90 -29.39 -3.69
CA GLN A 105 -20.57 -28.16 -2.99
C GLN A 105 -20.10 -27.16 -4.03
N ARG A 106 -21.08 -26.42 -4.56
CA ARG A 106 -20.86 -25.28 -5.45
C ARG A 106 -20.32 -24.11 -4.64
N THR A 107 -19.04 -24.16 -4.28
CA THR A 107 -18.39 -23.06 -3.55
C THR A 107 -18.20 -21.89 -4.50
N LYS A 108 -19.02 -20.85 -4.34
CA LYS A 108 -18.93 -19.62 -5.13
C LYS A 108 -17.75 -18.80 -4.58
N VAL A 109 -16.57 -18.97 -5.19
CA VAL A 109 -15.38 -18.20 -4.83
C VAL A 109 -15.45 -16.85 -5.54
N SER A 110 -15.51 -15.76 -4.80
CA SER A 110 -15.45 -14.42 -5.41
C SER A 110 -14.11 -13.80 -5.06
N SER A 111 -13.42 -13.16 -5.99
CA SER A 111 -12.21 -12.41 -5.72
C SER A 111 -12.48 -10.91 -5.89
N VAL A 112 -11.85 -10.11 -5.05
CA VAL A 112 -11.88 -8.66 -5.13
C VAL A 112 -10.45 -8.19 -5.29
N SER A 113 -10.21 -7.32 -6.25
CA SER A 113 -8.92 -6.66 -6.43
C SER A 113 -9.12 -5.15 -6.50
N PHE A 114 -8.19 -4.40 -5.93
CA PHE A 114 -8.21 -2.94 -5.98
C PHE A 114 -6.81 -2.37 -5.77
N SER A 115 -6.59 -1.16 -6.28
CA SER A 115 -5.36 -0.40 -6.08
C SER A 115 -5.59 0.65 -4.99
N VAL A 116 -4.64 0.76 -4.07
CA VAL A 116 -4.62 1.76 -3.00
C VAL A 116 -3.41 2.65 -3.20
N CYS A 117 -3.65 3.95 -3.38
CA CYS A 117 -2.62 4.96 -3.39
C CYS A 117 -2.62 5.71 -2.05
N TYR A 118 -1.51 5.68 -1.35
CA TYR A 118 -1.31 6.36 -0.07
C TYR A 118 -0.31 7.51 -0.23
N ARG A 119 -0.72 8.71 0.15
CA ARG A 119 0.17 9.88 0.13
C ARG A 119 0.98 9.92 1.43
N LEU A 120 2.31 9.82 1.33
CA LEU A 120 3.17 9.88 2.51
C LEU A 120 3.12 11.27 3.17
N PRO A 121 3.18 11.34 4.51
CA PRO A 121 3.20 12.60 5.23
C PRO A 121 4.41 13.47 4.85
N LEU A 122 4.18 14.79 4.83
CA LEU A 122 5.05 15.87 4.31
C LEU A 122 6.48 15.95 4.90
N VAL A 123 6.84 15.11 5.87
CA VAL A 123 8.20 15.06 6.45
C VAL A 123 9.27 14.76 5.37
N LEU A 124 8.85 14.20 4.23
CA LEU A 124 9.69 13.93 3.06
C LEU A 124 9.49 14.93 1.89
N SER A 125 8.59 15.91 2.03
CA SER A 125 8.36 16.93 0.99
C SER A 125 9.42 18.02 1.14
N VAL A 126 10.51 17.86 0.38
CA VAL A 126 11.46 18.94 0.15
C VAL A 126 10.76 19.98 -0.73
N ALA A 127 10.86 21.26 -0.37
CA ALA A 127 10.14 22.36 -1.01
C ALA A 127 10.18 22.27 -2.55
N GLY A 128 9.01 22.04 -3.18
CA GLY A 128 8.84 21.92 -4.63
C GLY A 128 8.73 20.49 -5.17
N ILE A 129 8.85 19.46 -4.32
CA ILE A 129 8.65 18.05 -4.70
C ILE A 129 7.29 17.58 -4.17
N GLU A 130 6.45 17.06 -5.06
CA GLU A 130 5.17 16.46 -4.68
C GLU A 130 5.38 15.36 -3.62
N PRO A 131 4.47 15.24 -2.64
CA PRO A 131 4.59 14.21 -1.62
C PRO A 131 4.66 12.83 -2.28
N ALA A 132 5.64 12.03 -1.85
CA ALA A 132 5.78 10.67 -2.34
C ALA A 132 4.47 9.90 -2.16
N GLN A 133 4.07 9.19 -3.20
CA GLN A 133 2.87 8.35 -3.18
C GLN A 133 3.32 6.89 -3.18
N LEU A 134 2.65 6.09 -2.36
CA LEU A 134 2.83 4.66 -2.30
C LEU A 134 1.61 4.00 -2.92
N GLU A 135 1.79 3.34 -4.05
CA GLU A 135 0.74 2.53 -4.65
C GLU A 135 0.93 1.07 -4.23
N LYS A 136 -0.17 0.45 -3.78
CA LYS A 136 -0.24 -0.96 -3.42
C LYS A 136 -1.46 -1.60 -4.05
N ARG A 137 -1.28 -2.78 -4.64
CA ARG A 137 -2.40 -3.54 -5.18
C ARG A 137 -2.80 -4.63 -4.20
N VAL A 138 -4.08 -4.67 -3.87
CA VAL A 138 -4.64 -5.64 -2.94
C VAL A 138 -5.51 -6.63 -3.71
N PHE A 139 -5.35 -7.90 -3.37
CA PHE A 139 -6.16 -9.00 -3.87
C PHE A 139 -6.74 -9.75 -2.67
N CYS A 140 -8.05 -9.86 -2.62
CA CYS A 140 -8.79 -10.57 -1.59
C CYS A 140 -9.54 -11.75 -2.21
N ALA A 141 -9.33 -12.95 -1.71
CA ALA A 141 -10.18 -14.09 -2.03
C ALA A 141 -11.32 -14.18 -1.02
N ILE A 142 -12.54 -14.31 -1.51
CA ILE A 142 -13.78 -14.45 -0.73
C ILE A 142 -14.28 -15.87 -0.87
N GLU A 143 -14.36 -16.57 0.26
CA GLU A 143 -14.97 -17.88 0.41
C GLU A 143 -16.11 -17.79 1.43
N ASN A 144 -17.29 -18.28 1.08
CA ASN A 144 -18.47 -18.29 1.96
C ASN A 144 -18.79 -16.88 2.54
N GLU A 145 -18.76 -15.85 1.70
CA GLU A 145 -19.04 -14.44 2.08
C GLU A 145 -18.03 -13.83 3.08
N ARG A 146 -16.89 -14.47 3.30
CA ARG A 146 -15.79 -13.96 4.13
C ARG A 146 -14.48 -13.96 3.35
N ILE A 147 -13.59 -13.04 3.69
CA ILE A 147 -12.27 -12.98 3.08
C ILE A 147 -11.38 -14.04 3.73
N SER A 148 -10.91 -15.00 2.93
CA SER A 148 -10.08 -16.12 3.37
C SER A 148 -8.59 -15.84 3.18
N GLU A 149 -8.23 -15.08 2.16
CA GLU A 149 -6.84 -14.76 1.81
C GLU A 149 -6.73 -13.31 1.32
N VAL A 150 -5.65 -12.64 1.73
CA VAL A 150 -5.32 -11.28 1.29
C VAL A 150 -3.86 -11.26 0.84
N ALA A 151 -3.62 -10.78 -0.38
CA ALA A 151 -2.30 -10.53 -0.91
C ALA A 151 -2.15 -9.04 -1.23
N VAL A 152 -1.08 -8.42 -0.74
CA VAL A 152 -0.74 -7.02 -1.01
C VAL A 152 0.59 -6.97 -1.74
N SER A 153 0.60 -6.36 -2.93
CA SER A 153 1.78 -6.18 -3.80
C SER A 153 2.22 -4.73 -3.82
#